data_AF-A0A0N4TH49-F1
#
_entry.id   AF-A0A0N4TH49-F1
#
_cell.length_a   1.000
_cell.length_b   1.000
_cell.length_c   1.000
_cell.angle_alpha   90.00
_cell.angle_beta   90.00
_cell.angle_gamma   90.00
#
_symmetry.space_group_name_H-M   'P 1'
#
loop_
_entity.id
_entity.type
_entity.pdbx_description
1 polymer ?
#
loop_
_entity_poly.entity_id
_entity_poly.type
_entity_poly.pdbx_seq_one_letter_code
_entity_poly.pdbx_strand_id
1 'polypeptide(L)'
;MKDTTKGLYEVAEFWRLLALCHTSMPERKNGRLEYQAQSPDEAALTSAARNFGYVFKSRTAQTITLEIAGSEEVYDLLAILDFNNVRKRMSVIVRNPL
;
A
#
# COMPACT_ATOMS: atom_id res chain seq x y z
N MET A 1 8.31 8.03 14.19
CA MET A 1 7.98 6.84 15.01
C MET A 1 6.99 7.18 16.13
N LYS A 2 7.27 8.18 16.99
CA LYS A 2 6.36 8.58 18.09
C LYS A 2 4.93 8.92 17.64
N ASP A 3 4.78 9.60 16.50
CA ASP A 3 3.44 10.00 16.02
C ASP A 3 2.66 8.85 15.39
N THR A 4 3.34 7.90 14.73
CA THR A 4 2.73 6.64 14.27
C THR A 4 2.17 5.84 15.44
N THR A 5 2.90 5.77 16.56
CA THR A 5 2.49 5.02 17.75
C THR A 5 1.42 5.71 18.58
N LYS A 6 1.18 7.02 18.38
CA LYS A 6 0.11 7.77 19.05
C LYS A 6 -1.28 7.50 18.48
N GLY A 7 -1.36 6.80 17.34
CA GLY A 7 -2.64 6.50 16.69
C GLY A 7 -3.34 7.74 16.10
N LEU A 8 -2.58 8.78 15.73
CA LEU A 8 -3.15 9.94 15.04
C LEU A 8 -3.70 9.51 13.68
N TYR A 9 -4.97 9.85 13.43
CA TYR A 9 -5.71 9.41 12.25
C TYR A 9 -4.98 9.79 10.95
N GLU A 10 -4.49 11.01 10.84
CA GLU A 10 -3.83 11.54 9.65
C GLU A 10 -2.52 10.79 9.36
N VAL A 11 -1.80 10.39 10.41
CA VAL A 11 -0.57 9.62 10.28
C VAL A 11 -0.89 8.19 9.85
N ALA A 12 -1.92 7.58 10.44
CA ALA A 12 -2.36 6.25 10.07
C ALA A 12 -2.83 6.21 8.60
N GLU A 13 -3.58 7.22 8.19
CA GLU A 13 -4.08 7.34 6.83
C GLU A 13 -2.95 7.62 5.83
N PHE A 14 -1.96 8.43 6.18
CA PHE A 14 -0.76 8.59 5.36
C PHE A 14 -0.07 7.25 5.05
N TRP A 15 0.08 6.37 6.05
CA TRP A 15 0.68 5.05 5.82
C TRP A 15 -0.20 4.11 5.00
N ARG A 16 -1.53 4.16 5.18
CA ARG A 16 -2.48 3.44 4.32
C ARG A 16 -2.35 3.88 2.87
N LEU A 17 -2.29 5.19 2.61
CA LEU A 17 -2.12 5.72 1.26
C LEU A 17 -0.83 5.21 0.59
N LEU A 18 0.29 5.17 1.33
CA LEU A 18 1.55 4.61 0.82
C LEU A 18 1.47 3.09 0.54
N ALA A 19 0.63 2.36 1.26
CA ALA A 19 0.40 0.92 1.08
C ALA A 19 -0.69 0.58 0.04
N LEU A 20 -1.47 1.57 -0.43
CA LEU A 20 -2.54 1.38 -1.41
C LEU A 20 -2.19 1.93 -2.79
N CYS A 21 -1.59 3.12 -2.85
CA CYS A 21 -1.46 3.88 -4.08
C CYS A 21 -0.14 3.57 -4.83
N HIS A 22 -0.02 2.33 -5.30
CA HIS A 22 1.15 1.87 -6.06
C HIS A 22 0.79 0.70 -6.99
N THR A 23 1.69 0.39 -7.93
CA THR A 23 1.63 -0.75 -8.86
C THR A 23 2.48 -1.95 -8.43
N SER A 24 3.11 -1.90 -7.25
CA SER A 24 3.97 -2.97 -6.76
C SER A 24 3.22 -4.28 -6.57
N MET A 25 3.88 -5.40 -6.85
CA MET A 25 3.34 -6.75 -6.63
C MET A 25 4.08 -7.43 -5.47
N PRO A 26 3.35 -8.05 -4.51
CA PRO A 26 3.97 -8.76 -3.42
C PRO A 26 4.34 -10.18 -3.86
N GLU A 27 5.54 -10.63 -3.49
CA GLU A 27 6.03 -11.97 -3.78
C GLU A 27 6.63 -12.60 -2.52
N ARG A 28 6.41 -13.90 -2.30
CA ARG A 28 7.05 -14.65 -1.22
C ARG A 28 8.26 -15.41 -1.76
N LYS A 29 9.46 -14.97 -1.39
CA LYS A 29 10.72 -15.69 -1.65
C LYS A 29 11.33 -16.18 -0.34
N ASN A 30 11.62 -17.48 -0.26
CA ASN A 30 12.25 -18.08 0.92
C ASN A 30 11.55 -17.73 2.24
N GLY A 31 10.22 -17.68 2.24
CA GLY A 31 9.40 -17.31 3.41
C GLY A 31 9.35 -15.80 3.72
N ARG A 32 10.06 -14.95 2.97
CA ARG A 32 10.05 -13.49 3.13
C ARG A 32 9.16 -12.84 2.08
N LEU A 33 8.37 -11.86 2.52
CA LEU A 33 7.62 -10.97 1.63
C LEU A 33 8.59 -9.97 1.01
N GLU A 34 8.59 -9.88 -0.32
CA GLU A 34 9.34 -8.92 -1.13
C GLU A 34 8.36 -8.19 -2.07
N TYR A 35 8.70 -6.97 -2.46
CA TYR A 35 7.87 -6.16 -3.36
C TYR A 35 8.57 -5.94 -4.69
N GLN A 36 7.93 -6.36 -5.77
CA GLN A 36 8.34 -6.04 -7.13
C GLN A 36 7.68 -4.72 -7.54
N ALA A 37 8.47 -3.64 -7.54
CA ALA A 37 8.01 -2.31 -7.93
C ALA A 37 8.50 -1.95 -9.33
N GLN A 38 7.80 -1.03 -10.01
CA GLN A 38 8.20 -0.53 -11.32
C GLN A 38 9.28 0.56 -11.24
N SER A 39 9.48 1.14 -10.05
CA SER A 39 10.47 2.18 -9.80
C SER A 39 11.08 2.06 -8.40
N PRO A 40 12.31 2.57 -8.17
CA PRO A 40 12.96 2.55 -6.86
C PRO A 40 12.21 3.38 -5.81
N ASP A 41 11.59 4.49 -6.22
CA ASP A 41 10.83 5.36 -5.31
C ASP A 41 9.61 4.63 -4.77
N GLU A 42 8.89 3.94 -5.65
CA GLU A 42 7.74 3.12 -5.28
C GLU A 42 8.14 1.95 -4.36
N ALA A 43 9.27 1.29 -4.63
CA ALA A 43 9.81 0.26 -3.75
C ALA A 43 10.13 0.81 -2.35
N ALA A 44 10.70 2.02 -2.27
CA ALA A 44 11.06 2.66 -1.02
C ALA A 44 9.81 3.06 -0.20
N LEU A 45 8.80 3.64 -0.85
CA LEU A 45 7.55 4.06 -0.22
C LEU A 45 6.74 2.88 0.34
N THR A 46 6.58 1.82 -0.45
CA THR A 46 5.86 0.60 -0.02
C THR A 46 6.60 -0.15 1.09
N SER A 47 7.93 -0.21 1.01
CA SER A 47 8.77 -0.77 2.06
C SER A 47 8.71 0.05 3.35
N ALA A 48 8.66 1.38 3.25
CA ALA A 48 8.47 2.24 4.41
C ALA A 48 7.13 1.95 5.10
N ALA A 49 6.01 1.93 4.35
CA ALA A 49 4.70 1.59 4.91
C ALA A 49 4.71 0.25 5.65
N ARG A 50 5.32 -0.79 5.06
CA ARG A 50 5.52 -2.09 5.71
C ARG A 50 6.31 -1.97 7.02
N ASN A 51 7.41 -1.22 7.04
CA ASN A 51 8.24 -1.04 8.23
C ASN A 51 7.50 -0.31 9.36
N PHE A 52 6.44 0.44 9.03
CA PHE A 52 5.54 1.08 10.00
C PHE A 52 4.28 0.26 10.31
N GLY A 53 4.21 -1.00 9.87
CA GLY A 53 3.12 -1.92 10.21
C GLY A 53 1.91 -1.87 9.28
N TYR A 54 2.04 -1.24 8.11
CA TYR A 54 1.02 -1.20 7.06
C TYR A 54 1.49 -2.09 5.92
N VAL A 55 1.22 -3.38 6.03
CA VAL A 55 1.82 -4.40 5.17
C VAL A 55 0.91 -4.67 3.98
N PHE A 56 1.37 -4.35 2.77
CA PHE A 56 0.71 -4.75 1.53
C PHE A 56 0.90 -6.26 1.29
N LYS A 57 -0.17 -7.04 1.44
CA LYS A 57 -0.11 -8.52 1.43
C LYS A 57 -0.33 -9.10 0.05
N SER A 58 -1.36 -8.62 -0.63
CA SER A 58 -1.79 -9.14 -1.93
C SER A 58 -2.61 -8.10 -2.68
N ARG A 59 -2.65 -8.29 -3.99
CA ARG A 59 -3.58 -7.60 -4.88
C ARG A 59 -4.13 -8.58 -5.89
N THR A 60 -5.43 -8.52 -6.11
CA THR A 60 -6.12 -9.19 -7.21
C THR A 60 -6.61 -8.12 -8.20
N ALA A 61 -7.32 -8.53 -9.25
CA ALA A 61 -7.96 -7.58 -10.15
C ALA A 61 -9.13 -6.81 -9.49
N GLN A 62 -9.64 -7.27 -8.34
CA GLN A 62 -10.80 -6.70 -7.66
C GLN A 62 -10.49 -6.16 -6.26
N THR A 63 -9.38 -6.57 -5.64
CA THR A 63 -9.10 -6.26 -4.24
C THR A 63 -7.64 -5.96 -3.96
N ILE A 64 -7.39 -5.18 -2.92
CA ILE A 64 -6.08 -5.00 -2.27
C ILE A 64 -6.23 -5.40 -0.80
N THR A 65 -5.33 -6.26 -0.31
CA THR A 65 -5.32 -6.66 1.10
C THR A 65 -4.13 -6.03 1.81
N LEU A 66 -4.41 -5.28 2.86
CA LEU A 66 -3.42 -4.78 3.82
C LEU A 66 -3.51 -5.58 5.12
N GLU A 67 -2.37 -5.81 5.77
CA GLU A 67 -2.33 -6.26 7.16
C GLU A 67 -1.86 -5.09 8.03
N ILE A 68 -2.71 -4.67 8.95
CA ILE A 68 -2.50 -3.54 9.86
C ILE A 68 -2.80 -4.01 11.28
N ALA A 69 -1.82 -3.87 12.18
CA ALA A 69 -1.91 -4.33 13.57
C ALA A 69 -2.37 -5.81 13.71
N GLY A 70 -1.97 -6.68 12.77
CA GLY A 70 -2.33 -8.10 12.76
C GLY A 70 -3.74 -8.41 12.25
N SER A 71 -4.51 -7.40 11.82
CA SER A 71 -5.82 -7.57 11.19
C SER A 71 -5.72 -7.29 9.69
N GLU A 72 -6.47 -8.03 8.89
CA GLU A 72 -6.55 -7.80 7.44
C GLU A 72 -7.65 -6.79 7.12
N GLU A 73 -7.28 -5.74 6.38
CA GLU A 73 -8.20 -4.78 5.76
C GLU A 73 -8.23 -5.07 4.25
N VAL A 74 -9.41 -5.43 3.72
CA VAL A 74 -9.60 -5.77 2.30
C VAL A 74 -10.34 -4.65 1.58
N TYR A 75 -9.66 -3.98 0.67
CA TYR A 75 -10.18 -2.85 -0.10
C TYR A 75 -10.67 -3.33 -1.46
N ASP A 76 -11.87 -2.94 -1.87
CA ASP A 76 -12.29 -3.15 -3.26
C ASP A 76 -11.52 -2.19 -4.17
N LEU A 77 -10.82 -2.73 -5.16
CA LEU A 77 -10.11 -1.98 -6.17
C LEU A 77 -11.07 -1.60 -7.30
N LEU A 78 -11.42 -0.31 -7.37
CA LEU A 78 -12.36 0.21 -8.36
C LEU A 78 -11.64 0.70 -9.62
N ALA A 79 -10.47 1.32 -9.46
CA ALA A 79 -9.65 1.76 -10.59
C ALA A 79 -8.18 1.96 -10.21
N ILE A 80 -7.29 1.71 -11.17
CA ILE A 80 -5.91 2.19 -11.15
C ILE A 80 -5.77 3.19 -12.31
N LEU A 81 -5.31 4.39 -12.00
CA LEU A 81 -4.99 5.44 -12.96
C LEU A 81 -3.48 5.59 -13.01
N ASP A 82 -2.87 4.86 -13.93
CA ASP A 82 -1.41 4.75 -14.04
C ASP A 82 -0.71 6.11 -14.18
N PHE A 83 0.54 6.12 -13.74
CA PHE A 83 1.41 7.25 -13.96
C PHE A 83 1.60 7.48 -15.46
N ASN A 84 1.51 8.74 -15.86
CA ASN A 84 1.97 9.15 -17.18
C ASN A 84 2.57 10.56 -17.11
N ASN A 85 3.43 10.88 -18.08
CA ASN A 85 4.20 12.12 -18.09
C ASN A 85 3.34 13.38 -18.26
N VAL A 86 2.09 13.25 -18.73
CA VAL A 86 1.14 14.37 -18.84
C VAL A 86 0.51 14.67 -17.47
N ARG A 87 0.06 13.64 -16.74
CA ARG A 87 -0.58 13.78 -15.42
C ARG A 87 0.41 14.03 -14.30
N LYS A 88 1.64 13.50 -14.41
CA LYS A 88 2.68 13.49 -13.38
C LYS A 88 2.21 12.95 -12.02
N ARG A 89 1.20 12.08 -12.03
CA ARG A 89 0.63 11.43 -10.83
C ARG A 89 0.07 10.06 -11.18
N MET A 90 0.13 9.15 -10.21
CA MET A 90 -0.65 7.92 -10.17
C MET A 90 -1.82 8.11 -9.20
N SER A 91 -2.92 7.39 -9.40
CA SER A 91 -4.02 7.37 -8.44
C SER A 91 -4.64 5.99 -8.40
N VAL A 92 -5.12 5.58 -7.24
CA VAL A 92 -5.94 4.38 -7.06
C VAL A 92 -7.27 4.82 -6.47
N ILE A 93 -8.36 4.24 -6.96
CA ILE A 93 -9.70 4.41 -6.39
C ILE A 93 -10.06 3.09 -5.73
N VAL A 94 -10.29 3.15 -4.41
CA VAL A 94 -10.72 1.99 -3.62
C VAL A 94 -12.01 2.28 -2.88
N ARG A 95 -12.79 1.24 -2.59
CA ARG A 95 -13.84 1.31 -1.58
C ARG A 95 -13.23 0.97 -0.22
N ASN A 96 -13.52 1.79 0.77
CA ASN A 96 -13.10 1.55 2.15
C ASN A 96 -13.77 0.27 2.67
N PRO A 97 -13.04 -0.66 3.33
CA PRO A 97 -13.63 -1.73 4.12
C PRO A 97 -14.41 -1.14 5.30
N LEU A 98 -15.70 -0.90 5.13
CA LEU A 98 -16.62 -0.66 6.24
C LEU A 98 -17.14 -2.00 6.75
#